data_AF-A0AAJ6FYR8-F1
#
_entry.id   AF-A0AAJ6FYR8-F1
#
_cell.length_a   1.000
_cell.length_b   1.000
_cell.length_c   1.000
_cell.angle_alpha   90.00
_cell.angle_beta   90.00
_cell.angle_gamma   90.00
#
_symmetry.space_group_name_H-M   'P 1'
#
loop_
_entity.id
_entity.type
_entity.pdbx_description
1 polymer ?
#
loop_
_entity_poly.entity_id
_entity_poly.type
_entity_poly.pdbx_seq_one_letter_code
_entity_poly.pdbx_strand_id
1 'polypeptide(L)'
;MRLLAVQADTLRTLGPPMVLRRFQAEWDTRCAGESTDVSRTVSVGPQRRHGLADLVLRERRVTTHSWMDGVTCRDQDTPVEGERHVLRFDGRRYAVPEALQPL
;
A
#
# COMPACT_ATOMS: atom_id res chain seq x y z
N MET A 1 2.34 5.46 -6.30
CA MET A 1 3.65 6.02 -5.93
C MET A 1 4.68 5.64 -6.99
N ARG A 2 5.62 6.55 -7.32
CA ARG A 2 6.79 6.26 -8.16
C ARG A 2 8.07 6.50 -7.35
N LEU A 3 9.08 5.67 -7.57
CA LEU A 3 10.41 5.84 -6.97
C LEU A 3 11.32 6.51 -7.98
N LEU A 4 11.89 7.66 -7.61
CA LEU A 4 12.72 8.48 -8.48
C LEU A 4 14.04 8.78 -7.74
N ALA A 5 15.15 8.83 -8.48
CA ALA A 5 16.41 9.39 -8.02
C ALA A 5 16.84 10.54 -8.92
N VAL A 6 17.43 11.56 -8.33
CA VAL A 6 18.14 12.60 -9.06
C VAL A 6 19.48 12.03 -9.50
N GLN A 7 19.79 12.14 -10.78
CA GLN A 7 21.08 11.74 -11.35
C GLN A 7 21.56 12.83 -12.31
N ALA A 8 22.62 13.53 -11.90
CA ALA A 8 23.02 14.82 -12.48
C ALA A 8 21.79 15.76 -12.54
N ASP A 9 21.42 16.21 -13.73
CA ASP A 9 20.31 17.14 -13.94
C ASP A 9 19.02 16.44 -14.39
N THR A 10 18.90 15.12 -14.17
CA THR A 10 17.76 14.31 -14.62
C THR A 10 17.13 13.50 -13.49
N LEU A 11 15.85 13.15 -13.67
CA LEU A 11 15.15 12.20 -12.80
C LEU A 11 15.15 10.82 -13.43
N ARG A 12 15.76 9.86 -12.74
CA ARG A 12 15.76 8.45 -13.13
C ARG A 12 14.67 7.70 -12.36
N THR A 13 13.81 6.99 -13.08
CA THR A 13 12.83 6.08 -12.48
C THR A 13 13.54 4.82 -11.96
N LEU A 14 13.24 4.45 -10.71
CA LEU A 14 13.88 3.35 -9.99
C LEU A 14 13.04 2.07 -9.96
N GLY A 15 11.95 1.98 -10.72
CA GLY A 15 11.12 0.78 -10.80
C GLY A 15 9.70 1.06 -11.29
N PRO A 16 8.87 0.02 -11.46
CA PRO A 16 7.44 0.18 -11.73
C PRO A 16 6.74 1.01 -10.64
N PRO A 17 5.61 1.68 -10.98
CA PRO A 17 4.80 2.33 -9.96
C PRO A 17 4.22 1.30 -8.97
N MET A 18 3.94 1.76 -7.75
CA MET A 18 3.37 0.95 -6.69
C MET A 18 2.06 1.56 -6.17
N VAL A 19 1.10 0.70 -5.84
CA VAL A 19 -0.16 1.06 -5.19
C VAL A 19 0.01 0.95 -3.68
N LEU A 20 -0.02 2.10 -3.00
CA LEU A 20 0.13 2.15 -1.54
C LEU A 20 -1.21 2.07 -0.80
N ARG A 21 -2.32 2.35 -1.46
CA ARG A 21 -3.65 2.22 -0.88
C ARG A 21 -4.63 1.68 -1.93
N ARG A 22 -5.45 0.71 -1.56
CA ARG A 22 -6.61 0.24 -2.33
C ARG A 22 -7.82 0.26 -1.40
N PHE A 23 -8.85 0.98 -1.79
CA PHE A 23 -10.11 1.04 -1.08
C PHE A 23 -11.21 0.47 -1.97
N GLN A 24 -12.03 -0.41 -1.41
CA GLN A 24 -13.18 -1.03 -2.06
C GLN A 24 -14.34 -1.01 -1.07
N ALA A 25 -15.54 -0.74 -1.55
CA ALA A 25 -16.71 -0.66 -0.69
C ALA A 25 -17.97 -1.04 -1.47
N GLU A 26 -18.87 -1.75 -0.80
CA GLU A 26 -20.20 -2.10 -1.26
C GLU A 26 -21.20 -1.72 -0.18
N TRP A 27 -22.15 -0.85 -0.52
CA TRP A 27 -23.08 -0.26 0.43
C TRP A 27 -24.49 -0.30 -0.18
N ASP A 28 -25.51 -0.51 0.65
CA ASP A 28 -26.89 -0.29 0.26
C ASP A 28 -27.25 1.22 0.30
N THR A 29 -28.48 1.56 -0.08
CA THR A 29 -28.95 2.96 -0.07
C THR A 29 -29.30 3.49 1.33
N ARG A 30 -29.00 2.74 2.40
CA ARG A 30 -29.37 3.10 3.77
C ARG A 30 -28.15 3.15 4.69
N CYS A 31 -27.55 2.00 4.97
CA CYS A 31 -26.48 1.84 5.94
C CYS A 31 -25.72 0.51 5.86
N ALA A 32 -26.36 -0.55 5.38
CA ALA A 32 -25.76 -1.87 5.39
C ALA A 32 -24.67 -1.95 4.32
N GLY A 33 -23.45 -2.31 4.71
CA GLY A 33 -22.34 -2.34 3.77
C GLY A 33 -21.09 -2.95 4.34
N GLU A 34 -20.15 -3.22 3.45
CA GLU A 34 -18.82 -3.67 3.77
C GLU A 34 -17.81 -2.85 2.97
N SER A 35 -16.70 -2.50 3.60
CA SER A 35 -15.55 -1.95 2.90
C SER A 35 -14.25 -2.63 3.31
N THR A 36 -13.29 -2.59 2.41
CA THR A 36 -11.92 -3.04 2.64
C THR A 36 -10.96 -1.94 2.25
N ASP A 37 -10.16 -1.49 3.21
CA ASP A 37 -9.04 -0.57 3.01
C ASP A 37 -7.71 -1.31 3.20
N VAL A 38 -6.95 -1.48 2.14
CA VAL A 38 -5.59 -1.99 2.18
C VAL A 38 -4.64 -0.82 2.02
N SER A 39 -3.89 -0.51 3.08
CA SER A 39 -2.89 0.55 3.12
C SER A 39 -1.49 -0.02 3.31
N ARG A 40 -0.46 0.67 2.81
CA ARG A 40 0.93 0.22 2.86
C ARG A 40 1.84 1.37 3.26
N THR A 41 2.65 1.13 4.28
CA THR A 41 3.70 2.05 4.71
C THR A 41 5.02 1.64 4.08
N VAL A 42 5.75 2.61 3.54
CA VAL A 42 7.11 2.43 3.02
C VAL A 42 8.10 2.96 4.04
N SER A 43 9.05 2.14 4.47
CA SER A 43 10.17 2.57 5.30
C SER A 43 11.51 2.24 4.65
N VAL A 44 12.53 3.03 5.00
CA VAL A 44 13.90 2.84 4.53
C VAL A 44 14.60 1.86 5.47
N GLY A 45 15.08 0.75 4.94
CA GLY A 45 15.80 -0.27 5.69
C GLY A 45 17.24 0.14 6.02
N PRO A 46 17.87 -0.51 7.01
CA PRO A 46 19.25 -0.22 7.40
C PRO A 46 20.28 -0.76 6.39
N GLN A 47 19.89 -1.75 5.59
CA GLN A 47 20.78 -2.40 4.61
C GLN A 47 20.86 -1.56 3.34
N ARG A 48 22.08 -1.38 2.82
CA ARG A 48 22.34 -0.70 1.54
C ARG A 48 23.02 -1.66 0.57
N ARG A 49 22.57 -1.65 -0.68
CA ARG A 49 23.10 -2.44 -1.78
C ARG A 49 23.18 -1.56 -3.02
N HIS A 50 24.30 -1.62 -3.73
CA HIS A 50 24.52 -0.83 -4.95
C HIS A 50 24.20 0.67 -4.79
N GLY A 51 24.52 1.24 -3.63
CA GLY A 51 24.35 2.67 -3.33
C GLY A 51 22.99 3.09 -2.77
N LEU A 52 21.95 2.25 -2.82
CA LEU A 52 20.62 2.55 -2.28
C LEU A 52 20.21 1.59 -1.16
N ALA A 53 19.32 2.06 -0.29
CA ALA A 53 18.79 1.27 0.82
C ALA A 53 17.70 0.30 0.34
N ASP A 54 17.55 -0.82 1.03
CA ASP A 54 16.36 -1.66 0.89
C ASP A 54 15.12 -0.86 1.31
N LEU A 55 13.99 -1.05 0.62
CA LEU A 55 12.71 -0.48 1.03
C LEU A 55 11.85 -1.58 1.66
N VAL A 56 11.25 -1.29 2.80
CA VAL A 56 10.39 -2.22 3.52
C VAL A 56 8.95 -1.72 3.43
N LEU A 57 8.09 -2.52 2.82
CA LEU A 57 6.66 -2.27 2.74
C LEU A 57 5.97 -3.12 3.80
N ARG A 58 5.11 -2.49 4.59
CA ARG A 58 4.21 -3.16 5.54
C ARG A 58 2.78 -2.84 5.15
N GLU A 59 2.00 -3.89 4.93
CA GLU A 59 0.58 -3.78 4.65
C GLU A 59 -0.25 -3.79 5.93
N ARG A 60 -1.34 -3.03 5.92
CA ARG A 60 -2.41 -3.07 6.90
C ARG A 60 -3.73 -3.12 6.13
N ARG A 61 -4.56 -4.10 6.46
CA ARG A 61 -5.92 -4.23 5.95
C ARG A 61 -6.91 -3.88 7.05
N VAL A 62 -7.92 -3.10 6.73
CA VAL A 62 -9.08 -2.88 7.60
C VAL A 62 -10.32 -3.26 6.82
N THR A 63 -11.08 -4.22 7.33
CA THR A 63 -12.43 -4.49 6.86
C THR A 63 -13.40 -3.80 7.80
N THR A 64 -14.29 -2.98 7.25
CA THR A 64 -15.33 -2.27 8.00
C THR A 64 -16.67 -2.83 7.62
N HIS A 65 -17.41 -3.33 8.62
CA HIS A 65 -18.81 -3.72 8.45
C HIS A 65 -19.71 -2.62 9.01
N SER A 66 -20.66 -2.16 8.21
CA SER A 66 -21.59 -1.07 8.53
C SER A 66 -23.01 -1.61 8.63
N TRP A 67 -23.75 -1.20 9.66
CA TRP A 67 -25.15 -1.59 9.85
C TRP A 67 -25.98 -0.50 10.53
N MET A 68 -27.29 -0.59 10.34
CA MET A 68 -28.25 0.28 11.01
C MET A 68 -28.52 -0.23 12.43
N ASP A 69 -28.28 0.60 13.43
CA ASP A 69 -28.75 0.41 14.81
C ASP A 69 -29.78 1.48 15.16
N GLY A 70 -31.06 1.08 15.18
CA GLY A 70 -32.18 2.00 15.29
C GLY A 70 -32.23 2.97 14.11
N VAL A 71 -31.94 4.25 14.38
CA VAL A 71 -31.86 5.32 13.36
C VAL A 71 -30.44 5.78 13.10
N THR A 72 -29.45 5.10 13.68
CA THR A 72 -28.03 5.47 13.56
C THR A 72 -27.27 4.44 12.74
N CYS A 73 -26.31 4.90 11.94
CA CYS A 73 -25.33 4.02 11.32
C CYS A 73 -24.19 3.75 12.28
N ARG A 74 -23.80 2.48 12.40
CA ARG A 74 -22.61 2.06 13.14
C ARG A 74 -21.70 1.23 12.27
N ASP A 75 -20.42 1.35 12.58
CA ASP A 75 -19.33 0.68 11.91
C ASP A 75 -18.57 -0.20 12.91
N GLN A 76 -18.05 -1.31 12.41
CA GLN A 76 -17.10 -2.15 13.12
C GLN A 76 -15.90 -2.41 12.23
N ASP A 77 -14.76 -1.88 12.67
CA ASP A 77 -13.47 -2.12 12.02
C ASP A 77 -12.83 -3.40 12.54
N THR A 78 -12.34 -4.20 11.60
CA THR A 78 -11.53 -5.39 11.85
C THR A 78 -10.15 -5.20 11.20
N PRO A 79 -9.17 -4.64 11.93
CA PRO A 79 -7.83 -4.44 11.41
C PRO A 79 -6.99 -5.72 11.45
N VAL A 80 -6.24 -5.95 10.38
CA VAL A 80 -5.31 -7.08 10.21
C VAL A 80 -3.99 -6.56 9.65
N GLU A 81 -2.88 -6.97 10.27
CA GLU A 81 -1.55 -6.72 9.70
C GLU A 81 -1.34 -7.66 8.50
N GLY A 82 -0.97 -7.08 7.36
CA GLY A 82 -0.82 -7.80 6.10
C GLY A 82 0.62 -8.22 5.82
N GLU A 83 0.89 -8.53 4.56
CA GLU A 83 2.19 -8.99 4.12
C GLU A 83 3.29 -7.92 4.28
N ARG A 84 4.50 -8.38 4.57
CA ARG A 84 5.71 -7.56 4.59
C ARG A 84 6.56 -7.87 3.36
N HIS A 85 6.78 -6.86 2.52
CA HIS A 85 7.68 -6.98 1.37
C HIS A 85 8.99 -6.22 1.59
N VAL A 86 10.10 -6.78 1.15
CA VAL A 86 11.41 -6.10 1.14
C VAL A 86 11.85 -5.94 -0.31
N LEU A 87 11.83 -4.71 -0.80
CA LEU A 87 12.32 -4.37 -2.13
C LEU A 87 13.80 -4.07 -2.04
N ARG A 88 14.59 -4.91 -2.70
CA ARG A 88 16.05 -4.77 -2.75
C ARG A 88 16.42 -4.07 -4.05
N PHE A 89 17.31 -3.10 -3.96
CA PHE A 89 17.83 -2.43 -5.15
C PHE A 89 18.86 -3.34 -5.82
N ASP A 90 18.66 -3.66 -7.10
CA ASP A 90 19.52 -4.58 -7.86
C ASP A 90 20.70 -3.88 -8.58
N GLY A 91 20.90 -2.58 -8.31
CA GLY A 91 21.86 -1.74 -9.02
C GLY A 91 21.26 -0.95 -10.19
N ARG A 92 20.06 -1.34 -10.65
CA ARG A 92 19.32 -0.65 -11.72
C ARG A 92 17.94 -0.20 -11.24
N ARG A 93 17.18 -1.04 -10.52
CA ARG A 93 15.81 -0.77 -10.08
C ARG A 93 15.45 -1.57 -8.82
N TYR A 94 14.35 -1.20 -8.20
CA TYR A 94 13.62 -2.03 -7.27
C TYR A 94 12.70 -2.96 -8.06
N ALA A 95 12.82 -4.26 -7.83
CA ALA A 95 11.88 -5.24 -8.35
C ALA A 95 10.58 -5.16 -7.54
N VAL A 96 9.55 -4.55 -8.12
CA VAL A 96 8.23 -4.41 -7.51
C VAL A 96 7.38 -5.64 -7.86
N PRO A 97 6.88 -6.41 -6.87
CA PRO A 97 5.94 -7.51 -7.12
C PRO A 97 4.71 -7.05 -7.90
N GLU A 98 4.24 -7.86 -8.84
CA GLU A 98 3.10 -7.54 -9.70
C GLU A 98 1.83 -7.19 -8.91
N ALA A 99 1.57 -7.90 -7.80
CA ALA A 99 0.45 -7.62 -6.90
C ALA A 99 0.44 -6.19 -6.32
N LEU A 100 1.60 -5.52 -6.27
CA LEU A 100 1.74 -4.15 -5.80
C LEU A 100 1.68 -3.11 -6.92
N GLN A 101 1.70 -3.54 -8.18
CA GLN A 101 1.63 -2.64 -9.33
C GLN A 101 0.17 -2.23 -9.58
N PRO A 102 -0.07 -1.07 -10.22
CA PRO A 102 -1.39 -0.73 -10.75
C PRO A 102 -1.90 -1.81 -11.71
N LEU A 103 -3.22 -2.00 -11.74
CA LEU A 103 -3.89 -2.84 -12.74
C LEU A 103 -3.80 -2.19 -14.13
#